data_AF-A0A167HTY9-F1
#
_entry.id   AF-A0A167HTY9-F1
#
_cell.length_a   1.000
_cell.length_b   1.000
_cell.length_c   1.000
_cell.angle_alpha   90.00
_cell.angle_beta   90.00
_cell.angle_gamma   90.00
#
_symmetry.space_group_name_H-M   'P 1'
#
loop_
_entity.id
_entity.type
_entity.pdbx_description
1 polymer ?
#
loop_
_entity_poly.entity_id
_entity_poly.type
_entity_poly.pdbx_seq_one_letter_code
_entity_poly.pdbx_strand_id
1 'polypeptide(L)'
;LPKEVQGRIKSRLDKSRDEFAQLVSDGISISKSAVLDTEAQVFTGQEAIDIGFADKLVNGQEAVPLLLDVIKSNNSIGVSMSTDNNPPETAKTGADSQLTQSDLDAAKAEGAKMERERISAILNSDEAKSRTKMATHLALSTSMSSDEALGLLKVSAKEDGQAGDIAKEDDIGAALDGAMSDEEQPDLDTSGDADELSDTEKEEQALLAAHDKVFGK
;
A
#
# COMPACT_ATOMS: atom_id res chain seq x y z
N LEU A 1 -43.09 -34.86 -46.01
CA LEU A 1 -41.96 -35.58 -45.38
C LEU A 1 -42.40 -37.00 -45.04
N PRO A 2 -41.55 -38.02 -45.19
CA PRO A 2 -41.79 -39.35 -44.63
C PRO A 2 -42.03 -39.30 -43.11
N LYS A 3 -42.94 -40.12 -42.58
CA LYS A 3 -43.33 -40.10 -41.15
C LYS A 3 -42.14 -40.33 -40.20
N GLU A 4 -41.19 -41.18 -40.58
CA GLU A 4 -39.97 -41.42 -39.79
C GLU A 4 -39.08 -40.18 -39.66
N VAL A 5 -38.92 -39.42 -40.76
CA VAL A 5 -38.11 -38.19 -40.75
C VAL A 5 -38.80 -37.12 -39.89
N GLN A 6 -40.13 -37.01 -40.00
CA GLN A 6 -40.90 -36.08 -39.15
C GLN A 6 -40.78 -36.45 -37.66
N GLY A 7 -40.86 -37.74 -37.32
CA GLY A 7 -40.69 -38.22 -35.94
C GLY A 7 -39.30 -37.91 -35.37
N ARG A 8 -38.24 -38.13 -36.17
CA ARG A 8 -36.86 -37.79 -35.78
C ARG A 8 -36.68 -36.29 -35.56
N ILE A 9 -37.23 -35.45 -36.45
CA ILE A 9 -37.16 -33.99 -36.32
C ILE A 9 -37.94 -33.50 -35.10
N LYS A 10 -39.14 -34.05 -34.85
CA LYS A 10 -39.94 -33.73 -33.65
C LYS A 10 -39.19 -34.07 -32.36
N SER A 11 -38.68 -35.29 -32.24
CA SER A 11 -37.91 -35.70 -31.06
C SER A 11 -36.68 -34.82 -30.82
N ARG A 12 -36.00 -34.38 -31.88
CA ARG A 12 -34.87 -33.45 -31.76
C ARG A 12 -35.33 -32.05 -31.31
N LEU A 13 -36.45 -31.56 -31.83
CA LEU A 13 -37.01 -30.26 -31.47
C LEU A 13 -37.50 -30.25 -30.02
N ASP A 14 -38.21 -31.29 -29.59
CA ASP A 14 -38.71 -31.44 -28.23
C ASP A 14 -37.53 -31.48 -27.23
N LYS A 15 -36.45 -32.20 -27.57
CA LYS A 15 -35.23 -32.22 -26.76
C LYS A 15 -34.60 -30.82 -26.64
N SER A 16 -34.46 -30.09 -27.74
CA SER A 16 -33.92 -28.73 -27.68
C SER A 16 -34.83 -27.75 -26.93
N ARG A 17 -36.16 -27.93 -26.99
CA ARG A 17 -37.13 -27.17 -26.18
C ARG A 17 -36.94 -27.44 -24.69
N ASP A 18 -36.74 -28.70 -24.32
CA ASP A 18 -36.48 -29.11 -22.94
C ASP A 18 -35.16 -28.57 -22.40
N GLU A 19 -34.09 -28.62 -23.20
CA GLU A 19 -32.76 -28.07 -22.86
C GLU A 19 -32.82 -26.54 -22.66
N PHE A 20 -33.53 -25.83 -23.53
CA PHE A 20 -33.74 -24.38 -23.38
C PHE A 20 -34.50 -24.03 -22.10
N ALA A 21 -35.62 -24.73 -21.84
CA ALA A 21 -36.41 -24.48 -20.65
C ALA A 21 -35.64 -24.78 -19.35
N GLN A 22 -34.75 -25.77 -19.37
CA GLN A 22 -33.85 -26.05 -18.25
C GLN A 22 -32.87 -24.90 -18.01
N LEU A 23 -32.19 -24.41 -19.06
CA LEU A 23 -31.22 -23.33 -18.93
C LEU A 23 -31.85 -22.03 -18.41
N VAL A 24 -33.05 -21.70 -18.89
CA VAL A 24 -33.79 -20.51 -18.42
C VAL A 24 -34.26 -20.69 -16.98
N SER A 25 -34.70 -21.91 -16.61
CA SER A 25 -35.08 -22.22 -15.24
C SER A 25 -33.91 -22.05 -14.27
N ASP A 26 -32.71 -22.51 -14.65
CA ASP A 26 -31.51 -22.39 -13.83
C ASP A 26 -31.01 -20.93 -13.74
N GLY A 27 -31.14 -20.15 -14.82
CA GLY A 27 -30.65 -18.77 -14.88
C GLY A 27 -31.55 -17.73 -14.22
N ILE A 28 -32.87 -17.89 -14.29
CA ILE A 28 -33.86 -16.90 -13.82
C ILE A 28 -34.63 -17.42 -12.59
N SER A 29 -34.37 -18.65 -12.15
CA SER A 29 -35.07 -19.30 -11.03
C SER A 29 -36.59 -19.42 -11.22
N ILE A 30 -37.07 -19.40 -12.46
CA ILE A 30 -38.48 -19.65 -12.82
C ILE A 30 -38.67 -21.15 -13.05
N SER A 31 -39.86 -21.67 -12.72
CA SER A 31 -40.14 -23.10 -12.97
C SER A 31 -40.08 -23.45 -14.46
N LYS A 32 -39.55 -24.64 -14.79
CA LYS A 32 -39.52 -25.17 -16.16
C LYS A 32 -40.91 -25.19 -16.82
N SER A 33 -41.97 -25.46 -16.05
CA SER A 33 -43.35 -25.40 -16.57
C SER A 33 -43.70 -24.01 -17.06
N ALA A 34 -43.46 -22.99 -16.24
CA ALA A 34 -43.76 -21.61 -16.61
C ALA A 34 -43.02 -21.17 -17.88
N VAL A 35 -41.76 -21.60 -18.09
CA VAL A 35 -41.03 -21.32 -19.33
C VAL A 35 -41.67 -22.05 -20.52
N LEU A 36 -42.08 -23.31 -20.35
CA LEU A 36 -42.72 -24.09 -21.41
C LEU A 36 -44.13 -23.60 -21.76
N ASP A 37 -44.84 -23.02 -20.78
CA ASP A 37 -46.19 -22.47 -20.89
C ASP A 37 -46.23 -21.13 -21.66
N THR A 38 -45.08 -20.47 -21.84
CA THR A 38 -44.99 -19.25 -22.67
C THR A 38 -45.06 -19.52 -24.17
N GLU A 39 -45.09 -20.78 -24.60
CA GLU A 39 -45.30 -21.20 -26.01
C GLU A 39 -44.42 -20.45 -27.04
N ALA A 40 -43.21 -20.04 -26.66
CA ALA A 40 -42.30 -19.21 -27.48
C ALA A 40 -42.89 -17.85 -27.91
N GLN A 41 -43.79 -17.29 -27.10
CA GLN A 41 -44.34 -15.95 -27.29
C GLN A 41 -43.26 -14.88 -27.08
N VAL A 42 -43.37 -13.79 -27.85
CA VAL A 42 -42.51 -12.61 -27.71
C VAL A 42 -43.16 -11.68 -26.70
N PHE A 43 -42.41 -11.33 -25.65
CA PHE A 43 -42.84 -10.39 -24.61
C PHE A 43 -42.26 -9.01 -24.84
N THR A 44 -43.08 -7.99 -24.63
CA THR A 44 -42.59 -6.61 -24.55
C THR A 44 -41.93 -6.37 -23.20
N GLY A 45 -41.14 -5.30 -23.07
CA GLY A 45 -40.27 -5.08 -21.91
C GLY A 45 -41.00 -5.07 -20.55
N GLN A 46 -42.27 -4.67 -20.50
CA GLN A 46 -43.07 -4.69 -19.27
C GLN A 46 -43.63 -6.08 -18.96
N GLU A 47 -44.14 -6.78 -19.97
CA GLU A 47 -44.65 -8.15 -19.83
C GLU A 47 -43.54 -9.14 -19.40
N ALA A 48 -42.31 -8.89 -19.84
CA ALA A 48 -41.15 -9.66 -19.41
C ALA A 48 -40.85 -9.49 -17.90
N ILE A 49 -41.15 -8.32 -17.31
CA ILE A 49 -41.01 -8.11 -15.86
C ILE A 49 -42.12 -8.85 -15.11
N ASP A 50 -43.36 -8.80 -15.61
CA ASP A 50 -44.51 -9.41 -14.93
C ASP A 50 -44.40 -10.94 -14.85
N ILE A 51 -43.78 -11.56 -15.86
CA ILE A 51 -43.50 -13.01 -15.90
C ILE A 51 -42.24 -13.36 -15.08
N GLY A 52 -41.42 -12.35 -14.75
CA GLY A 52 -40.15 -12.51 -14.04
C GLY A 52 -38.97 -12.84 -14.95
N PHE A 53 -39.11 -12.73 -16.28
CA PHE A 53 -37.99 -12.89 -17.21
C PHE A 53 -36.97 -11.74 -17.18
N ALA A 54 -37.38 -10.57 -16.70
CA ALA A 54 -36.51 -9.41 -16.56
C ALA A 54 -36.69 -8.76 -15.19
N ASP A 55 -35.58 -8.28 -14.61
CA ASP A 55 -35.63 -7.59 -13.31
C ASP A 55 -36.17 -6.15 -13.44
N LYS A 56 -35.74 -5.41 -14.48
CA LYS A 56 -36.06 -3.99 -14.69
C LYS A 56 -36.02 -3.58 -16.15
N LEU A 57 -36.90 -2.65 -16.53
CA LEU A 57 -36.89 -1.95 -17.82
C LEU A 57 -36.27 -0.57 -17.62
N VAL A 58 -35.14 -0.32 -18.29
CA VAL A 58 -34.36 0.92 -18.13
C VAL A 58 -33.98 1.50 -19.50
N ASN A 59 -33.77 2.81 -19.55
CA ASN A 59 -33.18 3.45 -20.73
C ASN A 59 -31.67 3.13 -20.77
N GLY A 60 -31.09 2.94 -21.97
CA GLY A 60 -29.69 2.55 -22.14
C GLY A 60 -28.68 3.53 -21.51
N GLN A 61 -29.04 4.81 -21.37
CA GLN A 61 -28.20 5.80 -20.69
C GLN A 61 -28.12 5.59 -19.16
N GLU A 62 -29.14 4.97 -18.57
CA GLU A 62 -29.23 4.69 -17.13
C GLU A 62 -28.83 3.26 -16.78
N ALA A 63 -28.65 2.38 -17.77
CA ALA A 63 -28.26 0.98 -17.55
C ALA A 63 -26.87 0.83 -16.93
N VAL A 64 -25.90 1.65 -17.37
CA VAL A 64 -24.51 1.62 -16.86
C VAL A 64 -24.42 2.03 -15.38
N PRO A 65 -24.98 3.17 -14.93
CA PRO A 65 -24.93 3.54 -13.52
C PRO A 65 -25.69 2.54 -12.62
N LEU A 66 -26.83 2.01 -13.06
CA LEU A 66 -27.56 0.99 -12.29
C LEU A 66 -26.79 -0.33 -12.18
N LEU A 67 -26.13 -0.77 -13.25
CA LEU A 67 -25.26 -1.95 -13.21
C LEU A 67 -24.07 -1.73 -12.26
N LEU A 68 -23.47 -0.54 -12.27
CA LEU A 68 -22.40 -0.18 -11.35
C LEU A 68 -22.86 -0.25 -9.89
N ASP A 69 -24.09 0.20 -9.60
CA ASP A 69 -24.66 0.11 -8.26
C ASP A 69 -24.92 -1.35 -7.84
N VAL A 70 -25.41 -2.19 -8.76
CA VAL A 70 -25.59 -3.64 -8.51
C VAL A 70 -24.25 -4.35 -8.29
N ILE A 71 -23.21 -4.00 -9.05
CA ILE A 71 -21.86 -4.57 -8.87
C ILE A 71 -21.28 -4.14 -7.51
N LYS A 72 -21.44 -2.87 -7.13
CA LYS A 72 -20.99 -2.36 -5.83
C LYS A 72 -21.76 -2.97 -4.66
N SER A 73 -23.05 -3.23 -4.82
CA SER A 73 -23.85 -3.91 -3.79
C SER A 73 -23.53 -5.39 -3.69
N ASN A 74 -23.17 -6.04 -4.79
CA ASN A 74 -22.87 -7.48 -4.86
C ASN A 74 -21.37 -7.79 -4.73
N ASN A 75 -20.64 -6.99 -3.94
CA ASN A 75 -19.18 -7.03 -3.79
C ASN A 75 -18.61 -8.30 -3.11
N SER A 76 -19.19 -9.48 -3.33
CA SER A 76 -18.77 -10.75 -2.73
C SER A 76 -18.42 -11.86 -3.72
N ILE A 77 -18.32 -11.63 -5.03
CA ILE A 77 -17.91 -12.71 -5.96
C ILE A 77 -16.81 -12.22 -6.90
N GLY A 78 -15.61 -12.12 -6.34
CA GLY A 78 -14.40 -12.33 -7.13
C GLY A 78 -14.39 -13.81 -7.55
N VAL A 79 -14.86 -14.11 -8.76
CA VAL A 79 -14.60 -15.42 -9.38
C VAL A 79 -13.12 -15.45 -9.75
N SER A 80 -12.29 -15.97 -8.85
CA SER A 80 -11.01 -16.56 -9.25
C SER A 80 -11.34 -17.85 -10.02
N MET A 81 -11.22 -17.80 -11.34
CA MET A 81 -11.22 -19.01 -12.18
C MET A 81 -9.93 -19.80 -11.87
N SER A 82 -9.95 -20.68 -10.87
CA SER A 82 -8.89 -21.67 -10.70
C SER A 82 -9.05 -22.75 -11.76
N THR A 83 -8.07 -22.86 -12.65
CA THR A 83 -8.00 -23.83 -13.75
C THR A 83 -7.56 -25.22 -13.28
N ASP A 84 -8.10 -25.71 -12.16
CA ASP A 84 -7.77 -27.05 -11.65
C ASP A 84 -9.03 -27.92 -11.62
N ASN A 85 -9.10 -28.82 -12.59
CA ASN A 85 -10.02 -29.96 -12.63
C ASN A 85 -9.59 -30.97 -11.55
N ASN A 86 -10.22 -30.95 -10.38
CA ASN A 86 -10.21 -32.11 -9.49
C ASN A 86 -11.62 -32.31 -8.88
N PRO A 87 -12.14 -33.56 -8.78
CA PRO A 87 -13.49 -33.81 -8.26
C PRO A 87 -13.61 -33.44 -6.78
N PRO A 88 -14.80 -33.06 -6.28
CA PRO A 88 -14.98 -32.62 -4.91
C PRO A 88 -15.02 -33.84 -3.99
N GLU A 89 -13.94 -34.11 -3.26
CA GLU A 89 -14.01 -34.91 -2.04
C GLU A 89 -14.59 -34.05 -0.91
N THR A 90 -15.72 -34.52 -0.40
CA THR A 90 -16.39 -34.21 0.87
C THR A 90 -15.66 -33.26 1.82
N ALA A 91 -15.89 -31.96 1.65
CA ALA A 91 -15.68 -30.95 2.70
C ALA A 91 -17.03 -30.61 3.32
N LYS A 92 -17.26 -31.25 4.47
CA LYS A 92 -18.04 -30.82 5.64
C LYS A 92 -18.83 -29.51 5.47
N THR A 93 -20.14 -29.65 5.65
CA THR A 93 -21.11 -28.63 6.05
C THR A 93 -20.44 -27.52 6.88
N GLY A 94 -20.31 -26.34 6.29
CA GLY A 94 -19.90 -25.10 6.95
C GLY A 94 -20.73 -23.99 6.34
N ALA A 95 -21.49 -23.31 7.20
CA ALA A 95 -22.40 -22.24 6.85
C ALA A 95 -21.77 -21.19 5.92
N ASP A 96 -22.63 -20.58 5.10
CA ASP A 96 -22.45 -19.24 4.52
C ASP A 96 -21.55 -18.39 5.41
N SER A 97 -20.27 -18.34 5.06
CA SER A 97 -19.35 -17.36 5.63
C SER A 97 -19.34 -16.20 4.65
N GLN A 98 -20.51 -15.57 4.49
CA GLN A 98 -20.55 -14.19 4.03
C GLN A 98 -19.72 -13.41 5.06
N LEU A 99 -18.52 -12.98 4.67
CA LEU A 99 -17.71 -12.07 5.48
C LEU A 99 -18.57 -10.84 5.74
N THR A 100 -19.06 -10.72 6.97
CA THR A 100 -19.89 -9.61 7.39
C THR A 100 -19.02 -8.35 7.47
N GLN A 101 -19.64 -7.17 7.50
CA GLN A 101 -18.92 -5.93 7.75
C GLN A 101 -18.08 -6.01 9.05
N SER A 102 -18.57 -6.75 10.06
CA SER A 102 -17.84 -7.03 11.30
C SER A 102 -16.57 -7.86 11.08
N ASP A 103 -16.57 -8.79 10.12
CA ASP A 103 -15.40 -9.61 9.81
C ASP A 103 -14.33 -8.80 9.07
N LEU A 104 -14.75 -7.87 8.20
CA LEU A 104 -13.83 -6.92 7.55
C LEU A 104 -13.22 -5.93 8.55
N ASP A 105 -14.01 -5.46 9.51
CA ASP A 105 -13.53 -4.56 10.55
C ASP A 105 -12.60 -5.29 11.53
N ALA A 106 -12.89 -6.55 11.86
CA ALA A 106 -12.00 -7.43 12.62
C ALA A 106 -10.67 -7.69 11.88
N ALA A 107 -10.72 -7.96 10.57
CA ALA A 107 -9.53 -8.19 9.76
C ALA A 107 -8.66 -6.92 9.64
N LYS A 108 -9.27 -5.73 9.50
CA LYS A 108 -8.55 -4.45 9.53
C LYS A 108 -7.94 -4.16 10.90
N ALA A 109 -8.66 -4.45 11.98
CA ALA A 109 -8.16 -4.26 13.34
C ALA A 109 -6.97 -5.19 13.62
N GLU A 110 -7.04 -6.45 13.20
CA GLU A 110 -5.93 -7.40 13.33
C GLU A 110 -4.74 -6.99 12.44
N GLY A 111 -4.99 -6.56 11.20
CA GLY A 111 -3.95 -6.02 10.31
C GLY A 111 -3.24 -4.81 10.92
N ALA A 112 -3.99 -3.87 11.49
CA ALA A 112 -3.44 -2.68 12.15
C ALA A 112 -2.71 -3.01 13.46
N LYS A 113 -3.05 -4.11 14.12
CA LYS A 113 -2.35 -4.61 15.31
C LYS A 113 -1.03 -5.28 14.91
N MET A 114 -1.06 -6.18 13.92
CA MET A 114 0.13 -6.83 13.38
C MET A 114 1.14 -5.80 12.84
N GLU A 115 0.67 -4.76 12.14
CA GLU A 115 1.55 -3.71 11.63
C GLU A 115 2.17 -2.86 12.77
N ARG A 116 1.39 -2.56 13.82
CA ARG A 116 1.94 -1.89 15.01
C ARG A 116 2.96 -2.74 15.75
N GLU A 117 2.69 -4.04 15.87
CA GLU A 117 3.63 -5.00 16.47
C GLU A 117 4.93 -5.06 15.67
N ARG A 118 4.85 -5.14 14.34
CA ARG A 118 6.00 -5.08 13.42
C ARG A 118 6.83 -3.80 13.59
N ILE A 119 6.17 -2.63 13.57
CA ILE A 119 6.83 -1.32 13.75
C ILE A 119 7.53 -1.28 15.12
N SER A 120 6.86 -1.75 16.17
CA SER A 120 7.43 -1.78 17.51
C SER A 120 8.64 -2.70 17.61
N ALA A 121 8.62 -3.86 16.94
CA ALA A 121 9.72 -4.81 16.93
C ALA A 121 10.95 -4.26 16.20
N ILE A 122 10.75 -3.57 15.07
CA ILE A 122 11.84 -2.94 14.31
C ILE A 122 12.48 -1.80 15.10
N LEU A 123 11.67 -0.88 15.64
CA LEU A 123 12.18 0.32 16.34
C LEU A 123 12.79 0.03 17.70
N ASN A 124 12.31 -1.00 18.42
CA ASN A 124 12.85 -1.36 19.75
C ASN A 124 14.04 -2.33 19.69
N SER A 125 14.45 -2.76 18.49
CA SER A 125 15.61 -3.64 18.33
C SER A 125 16.92 -2.96 18.70
N ASP A 126 17.90 -3.74 19.14
CA ASP A 126 19.23 -3.22 19.50
C ASP A 126 19.95 -2.64 18.28
N GLU A 127 19.72 -3.20 17.11
CA GLU A 127 20.31 -2.75 15.85
C GLU A 127 19.74 -1.42 15.34
N ALA A 128 18.50 -1.08 15.71
CA ALA A 128 17.86 0.20 15.38
C ALA A 128 18.43 1.39 16.17
N LYS A 129 18.99 1.15 17.36
CA LYS A 129 19.60 2.19 18.21
C LYS A 129 20.76 2.91 17.52
N SER A 130 21.52 2.21 16.67
CA SER A 130 22.65 2.78 15.93
C SER A 130 22.34 3.02 14.43
N ARG A 131 21.08 2.90 14.01
CA ARG A 131 20.63 2.97 12.60
C ARG A 131 19.22 3.55 12.50
N THR A 132 18.97 4.63 13.23
CA THR A 132 17.61 5.11 13.52
C THR A 132 16.89 5.62 12.28
N LYS A 133 17.56 6.33 11.36
CA LYS A 133 16.92 6.80 10.11
C LYS A 133 16.55 5.62 9.22
N MET A 134 17.44 4.64 9.09
CA MET A 134 17.17 3.45 8.29
C MET A 134 16.09 2.54 8.92
N ALA A 135 16.11 2.34 10.24
CA ALA A 135 15.08 1.58 10.95
C ALA A 135 13.70 2.26 10.85
N THR A 136 13.65 3.59 10.93
CA THR A 136 12.41 4.37 10.76
C THR A 136 11.86 4.25 9.34
N HIS A 137 12.73 4.29 8.32
CA HIS A 137 12.32 4.10 6.93
C HIS A 137 11.77 2.68 6.68
N LEU A 138 12.44 1.66 7.22
CA LEU A 138 11.95 0.27 7.10
C LEU A 138 10.63 0.06 7.84
N ALA A 139 10.45 0.70 9.00
CA ALA A 139 9.22 0.60 9.77
C ALA A 139 8.03 1.37 9.14
N LEU A 140 8.22 2.55 8.55
CA LEU A 140 7.10 3.38 8.07
C LEU A 140 6.90 3.40 6.55
N SER A 141 7.92 3.06 5.76
CA SER A 141 7.89 3.20 4.30
C SER A 141 7.94 1.86 3.56
N THR A 142 8.02 0.74 4.29
CA THR A 142 8.12 -0.59 3.67
C THR A 142 7.15 -1.59 4.31
N SER A 143 6.75 -2.59 3.54
CA SER A 143 5.87 -3.69 3.94
C SER A 143 6.63 -4.99 4.26
N MET A 144 7.93 -4.90 4.53
CA MET A 144 8.81 -6.04 4.77
C MET A 144 8.62 -6.58 6.20
N SER A 145 8.80 -7.88 6.43
CA SER A 145 8.60 -8.48 7.77
C SER A 145 9.62 -7.93 8.80
N SER A 146 9.31 -8.05 10.10
CA SER A 146 10.22 -7.63 11.16
C SER A 146 11.57 -8.35 11.09
N ASP A 147 11.57 -9.64 10.75
CA ASP A 147 12.78 -10.47 10.69
C ASP A 147 13.70 -10.08 9.53
N GLU A 148 13.12 -9.82 8.36
CA GLU A 148 13.86 -9.34 7.19
C GLU A 148 14.42 -7.93 7.41
N ALA A 149 13.65 -7.04 8.06
CA ALA A 149 14.11 -5.70 8.43
C ALA A 149 15.29 -5.75 9.42
N LEU A 150 15.25 -6.66 10.41
CA LEU A 150 16.35 -6.89 11.33
C LEU A 150 17.58 -7.48 10.62
N GLY A 151 17.38 -8.41 9.68
CA GLY A 151 18.45 -8.94 8.83
C GLY A 151 19.16 -7.83 8.05
N LEU A 152 18.40 -6.89 7.49
CA LEU A 152 18.95 -5.75 6.77
C LEU A 152 19.68 -4.77 7.70
N LEU A 153 19.13 -4.51 8.89
CA LEU A 153 19.77 -3.68 9.92
C LEU A 153 21.11 -4.26 10.38
N LYS A 154 21.26 -5.59 10.41
CA LYS A 154 22.52 -6.26 10.79
C LYS A 154 23.64 -6.08 9.76
N VAL A 155 23.32 -6.12 8.47
CA VAL A 155 24.30 -6.04 7.38
C VAL A 155 24.63 -4.58 7.01
N SER A 156 23.73 -3.65 7.33
CA SER A 156 23.92 -2.25 7.00
C SER A 156 24.96 -1.56 7.89
N ALA A 157 25.65 -0.58 7.32
CA ALA A 157 26.54 0.30 8.08
C ALA A 157 25.80 0.93 9.26
N LYS A 158 26.49 1.08 10.39
CA LYS A 158 25.95 1.90 11.48
C LYS A 158 25.85 3.32 10.97
N GLU A 159 24.80 4.04 11.35
CA GLU A 159 24.80 5.48 11.15
C GLU A 159 25.99 6.02 11.96
N ASP A 160 26.95 6.65 11.28
CA ASP A 160 27.97 7.43 11.94
C ASP A 160 27.25 8.39 12.89
N GLY A 161 27.54 8.24 14.18
CA GLY A 161 26.84 8.96 15.21
C GLY A 161 26.95 10.46 14.98
N GLN A 162 25.85 11.08 14.52
CA GLN A 162 25.58 12.47 14.85
C GLN A 162 24.88 12.49 16.23
N ALA A 163 25.62 12.01 17.22
CA ALA A 163 25.41 12.17 18.65
C ALA A 163 26.77 11.86 19.31
N GLY A 164 27.73 12.75 19.08
CA GLY A 164 29.12 12.59 19.51
C GLY A 164 30.17 13.28 18.64
N ASP A 165 29.80 14.28 17.83
CA ASP A 165 30.77 15.16 17.18
C ASP A 165 30.32 16.62 17.28
N ILE A 166 30.30 17.13 18.50
CA ILE A 166 30.50 18.57 18.77
C ILE A 166 31.90 18.73 19.40
N ALA A 167 32.88 17.98 18.90
CA ALA A 167 34.27 18.05 19.33
C ALA A 167 35.26 18.08 18.16
N LYS A 168 34.79 18.36 16.93
CA LYS A 168 35.64 18.56 15.74
C LYS A 168 35.56 19.95 15.11
N GLU A 169 35.10 20.95 15.86
CA GLU A 169 35.52 22.33 15.59
C GLU A 169 36.85 22.64 16.31
N ASP A 170 37.12 22.01 17.45
CA ASP A 170 38.42 22.12 18.14
C ASP A 170 39.53 21.27 17.52
N ASP A 171 39.21 20.23 16.73
CA ASP A 171 40.21 19.31 16.16
C ASP A 171 40.89 19.90 14.91
N ILE A 172 40.19 20.76 14.15
CA ILE A 172 40.84 21.53 13.06
C ILE A 172 41.72 22.63 13.66
N GLY A 173 41.28 23.28 14.75
CA GLY A 173 42.08 24.26 15.48
C GLY A 173 43.33 23.64 16.08
N ALA A 174 43.22 22.49 16.75
CA ALA A 174 44.35 21.78 17.35
C ALA A 174 45.28 21.15 16.30
N ALA A 175 44.74 20.63 15.19
CA ALA A 175 45.55 20.12 14.09
C ALA A 175 46.27 21.25 13.33
N LEU A 176 45.65 22.43 13.20
CA LEU A 176 46.26 23.61 12.61
C LEU A 176 47.32 24.23 13.54
N ASP A 177 47.06 24.29 14.84
CA ASP A 177 47.99 24.79 15.87
C ASP A 177 49.24 23.89 16.00
N GLY A 178 49.05 22.57 15.92
CA GLY A 178 50.16 21.61 15.84
C GLY A 178 50.99 21.78 14.57
N ALA A 179 50.34 21.95 13.40
CA ALA A 179 51.03 22.17 12.14
C ALA A 179 51.77 23.53 12.10
N MET A 180 51.22 24.56 12.75
CA MET A 180 51.85 25.88 12.87
C MET A 180 53.03 25.92 13.86
N SER A 181 53.04 25.02 14.86
CA SER A 181 54.11 24.89 15.86
C SER A 181 55.30 24.05 15.38
N ASP A 182 55.06 23.10 14.48
CA ASP A 182 56.11 22.23 13.92
C ASP A 182 56.87 22.87 12.73
N GLU A 183 56.32 23.93 12.11
CA GLU A 183 57.00 24.72 11.09
C GLU A 183 57.65 25.97 11.71
N GLU A 184 58.93 26.21 11.40
CA GLU A 184 59.68 27.39 11.85
C GLU A 184 59.05 28.64 11.20
N GLN A 185 58.18 29.32 11.95
CA GLN A 185 57.53 30.55 11.54
C GLN A 185 58.62 31.59 11.21
N PRO A 186 58.56 32.31 10.09
CA PRO A 186 59.50 33.40 9.84
C PRO A 186 59.35 34.41 10.98
N ASP A 187 60.47 34.78 11.61
CA ASP A 187 60.57 35.89 12.58
C ASP A 187 60.18 37.20 11.87
N LEU A 188 58.89 37.41 11.66
CA LEU A 188 58.32 38.69 11.34
C LEU A 188 58.28 39.44 12.66
N ASP A 189 59.23 40.35 12.81
CA ASP A 189 59.25 41.33 13.88
C ASP A 189 57.86 42.01 13.94
N THR A 190 57.08 41.65 14.96
CA THR A 190 55.77 42.28 15.22
C THR A 190 55.93 43.60 15.96
N SER A 191 57.17 44.09 16.17
CA SER A 191 57.41 45.51 16.38
C SER A 191 57.38 46.25 15.04
N GLY A 192 56.20 46.28 14.42
CA GLY A 192 55.87 47.42 13.58
C GLY A 192 55.99 48.65 14.48
N ASP A 193 56.95 49.52 14.16
CA ASP A 193 57.24 50.76 14.87
C ASP A 193 55.94 51.41 15.35
N ALA A 194 55.74 51.50 16.67
CA ALA A 194 54.53 52.03 17.30
C ALA A 194 54.27 53.52 17.00
N ASP A 195 55.14 54.15 16.21
CA ASP A 195 55.12 55.55 15.82
C ASP A 195 54.56 55.84 14.41
N GLU A 196 54.15 54.83 13.63
CA GLU A 196 53.45 55.04 12.33
C GLU A 196 52.03 54.44 12.26
N LEU A 197 51.37 54.22 13.40
CA LEU A 197 49.95 53.87 13.44
C LEU A 197 49.10 55.14 13.47
N SER A 198 48.21 55.31 12.48
CA SER A 198 47.23 56.39 12.46
C SER A 198 46.29 56.29 13.67
N ASP A 199 45.76 57.43 14.14
CA ASP A 199 44.90 57.46 15.34
C ASP A 199 43.71 56.48 15.25
N THR A 200 43.22 56.23 14.04
CA THR A 200 42.19 55.25 13.73
C THR A 200 42.62 53.81 13.98
N GLU A 201 43.85 53.45 13.66
CA GLU A 201 44.36 52.08 13.83
C GLU A 201 44.64 51.78 15.31
N LYS A 202 45.01 52.80 16.10
CA LYS A 202 45.16 52.69 17.56
C LYS A 202 43.81 52.49 18.25
N GLU A 203 42.77 53.19 17.81
CA GLU A 203 41.41 52.99 18.33
C GLU A 203 40.86 51.61 17.98
N GLU A 204 41.11 51.11 16.77
CA GLU A 204 40.69 49.76 16.36
C GLU A 204 41.41 48.67 17.15
N GLN A 205 42.72 48.81 17.39
CA GLN A 205 43.45 47.85 18.24
C GLN A 205 42.95 47.86 19.68
N ALA A 206 42.62 49.04 20.23
CA ALA A 206 42.04 49.15 21.57
C ALA A 206 40.63 48.54 21.62
N LEU A 207 39.84 48.68 20.56
CA LEU A 207 38.51 48.08 20.44
C LEU A 207 38.57 46.56 20.31
N LEU A 208 39.51 46.02 19.51
CA LEU A 208 39.75 44.58 19.44
C LEU A 208 40.24 44.03 20.78
N ALA A 209 41.20 44.70 21.43
CA ALA A 209 41.70 44.28 22.74
C ALA A 209 40.61 44.34 23.82
N ALA A 210 39.71 45.34 23.76
CA ALA A 210 38.57 45.43 24.66
C ALA A 210 37.50 44.38 24.35
N HIS A 211 37.27 44.10 23.07
CA HIS A 211 36.36 43.05 22.62
C HIS A 211 36.85 41.67 23.07
N ASP A 212 38.14 41.37 22.93
CA ASP A 212 38.72 40.12 23.44
C ASP A 212 38.68 40.03 24.96
N LYS A 213 38.79 41.16 25.67
CA LYS A 213 38.65 41.19 27.13
C LYS A 213 37.21 40.99 27.62
N VAL A 214 36.22 41.26 26.76
CA VAL A 214 34.78 41.16 27.07
C VAL A 214 34.17 39.86 26.51
N PHE A 215 34.70 39.35 25.40
CA PHE A 215 34.14 38.24 24.64
C PHE A 215 35.13 37.08 24.38
N GLY A 216 36.38 37.17 24.87
CA GLY A 216 37.35 36.07 24.80
C GLY A 216 36.99 34.91 25.74
N LYS A 217 37.09 33.69 25.20
CA LYS A 217 36.86 32.36 25.81
C LYS A 217 37.41 32.20 27.23
#